data_AF-E3NVZ1-F1
#
_entry.id   AF-E3NVZ1-F1
#
_cell.length_a   1.000
_cell.length_b   1.000
_cell.length_c   1.000
_cell.angle_alpha   90.00
_cell.angle_beta   90.00
_cell.angle_gamma   90.00
#
_symmetry.space_group_name_H-M   'P 1'
#
loop_
_entity.id
_entity.type
_entity.pdbx_description
1 polymer ?
#
loop_
_entity_poly.entity_id
_entity_poly.type
_entity_poly.pdbx_seq_one_letter_code
_entity_poly.pdbx_strand_id
1 'polypeptide(L)'
;MILKSLLAVLLVTLVSCNNTTIDCSVEEHSCFGTPANCQPDTDCNVLFHFDSQGNLDVKMRDVVDYNRYIAVAVSVRADLATEYVICIPHQQRRMRGVAKQGEPIQIVEQHMARYVRDMSDDEFVCTFLKSELPNDFLQSRRLLLRRWESSLKI
;
A
#
# COMPACT_ATOMS: atom_id res chain seq x y z
N MET A 1 -6.03 -60.92 10.51
CA MET A 1 -5.06 -60.16 9.71
C MET A 1 -5.77 -59.67 8.46
N ILE A 2 -5.39 -58.49 7.97
CA ILE A 2 -5.86 -57.81 6.75
C ILE A 2 -7.17 -57.03 6.94
N LEU A 3 -7.30 -55.75 6.62
CA LEU A 3 -6.42 -54.57 6.64
C LEU A 3 -7.44 -53.42 6.54
N LYS A 4 -7.45 -52.50 7.50
CA LYS A 4 -8.30 -51.30 7.46
C LYS A 4 -7.79 -50.39 6.34
N SER A 5 -8.38 -50.45 5.15
CA SER A 5 -8.09 -49.47 4.10
C SER A 5 -8.95 -48.23 4.30
N LEU A 6 -8.40 -47.27 5.04
CA LEU A 6 -8.86 -45.89 5.07
C LEU A 6 -8.73 -45.30 3.66
N LEU A 7 -9.84 -44.92 3.03
CA LEU A 7 -9.83 -43.97 1.92
C LEU A 7 -9.41 -42.61 2.49
N ALA A 8 -8.12 -42.29 2.39
CA ALA A 8 -7.63 -40.94 2.61
C ALA A 8 -7.98 -40.11 1.37
N VAL A 9 -9.06 -39.33 1.47
CA VAL A 9 -9.41 -38.30 0.48
C VAL A 9 -8.42 -37.15 0.65
N LEU A 10 -7.38 -37.13 -0.18
CA LEU A 10 -6.40 -36.05 -0.23
C LEU A 10 -6.96 -34.94 -1.14
N LEU A 11 -7.82 -34.07 -0.60
CA LEU A 11 -8.15 -32.80 -1.27
C LEU A 11 -6.94 -31.88 -1.14
N VAL A 12 -6.07 -31.88 -2.16
CA VAL A 12 -5.08 -30.82 -2.34
C VAL A 12 -5.84 -29.59 -2.84
N THR A 13 -6.27 -28.74 -1.92
CA THR A 13 -6.72 -27.39 -2.29
C THR A 13 -5.51 -26.65 -2.85
N LEU A 14 -5.45 -26.51 -4.16
CA LEU A 14 -4.58 -25.56 -4.85
C LEU A 14 -4.94 -24.18 -4.32
N VAL A 15 -4.22 -23.72 -3.30
CA VAL A 15 -4.17 -22.31 -2.94
C VAL A 15 -3.48 -21.64 -4.11
N SER A 16 -4.28 -21.07 -5.01
CA SER A 16 -3.78 -20.13 -6.00
C SER A 16 -3.17 -18.97 -5.19
N CYS A 17 -1.84 -18.93 -5.14
CA CYS A 17 -1.14 -17.69 -4.86
C CYS A 17 -1.49 -16.77 -6.03
N ASN A 18 -2.55 -15.98 -5.88
CA ASN A 18 -2.80 -14.82 -6.71
C ASN A 18 -1.65 -13.84 -6.43
N ASN A 19 -0.50 -14.06 -7.07
CA ASN A 19 0.47 -13.00 -7.33
C ASN A 19 -0.23 -12.06 -8.30
N THR A 20 -1.10 -11.18 -7.77
CA THR A 20 -1.69 -10.11 -8.54
C THR A 20 -0.56 -9.14 -8.87
N THR A 21 0.11 -9.40 -9.98
CA THR A 21 0.93 -8.41 -10.66
C THR A 21 0.02 -7.22 -10.92
N ILE A 22 0.38 -6.05 -10.37
CA ILE A 22 -0.32 -4.80 -10.66
C ILE A 22 -0.15 -4.53 -12.16
N ASP A 23 -1.23 -4.66 -12.92
CA ASP A 23 -1.24 -4.43 -14.37
C ASP A 23 -1.81 -3.04 -14.66
N CYS A 24 -0.89 -2.12 -14.93
CA CYS A 24 -1.21 -0.72 -15.21
C CYS A 24 -1.63 -0.47 -16.67
N SER A 25 -1.65 -1.50 -17.53
CA SER A 25 -2.01 -1.37 -18.94
C SER A 25 -3.51 -1.47 -19.19
N VAL A 26 -4.28 -1.95 -18.21
CA VAL A 26 -5.71 -2.28 -18.37
C VAL A 26 -6.62 -1.05 -18.23
N GLU A 27 -6.24 -0.07 -17.40
CA GLU A 27 -7.04 1.13 -17.16
C GLU A 27 -6.20 2.41 -17.31
N GLU A 28 -6.61 3.31 -18.21
CA GLU A 28 -5.96 4.61 -18.36
C GLU A 28 -6.01 5.39 -17.03
N HIS A 29 -4.85 5.87 -16.57
CA HIS A 29 -4.68 6.66 -15.35
C HIS A 29 -4.98 5.94 -14.02
N SER A 30 -4.93 4.61 -13.98
CA SER A 30 -5.03 3.83 -12.73
C SER A 30 -3.72 3.82 -11.93
N CYS A 31 -2.58 4.09 -12.60
CA CYS A 31 -1.25 4.01 -12.02
C CYS A 31 -0.50 5.35 -12.01
N PHE A 32 0.18 5.63 -10.89
CA PHE A 32 1.05 6.79 -10.71
C PHE A 32 2.40 6.35 -10.16
N GLY A 33 3.49 6.76 -10.79
CA GLY A 33 4.85 6.38 -10.40
C GLY A 33 5.66 7.55 -9.84
N THR A 34 6.61 7.26 -8.96
CA THR A 34 7.70 8.19 -8.62
C THR A 34 9.05 7.56 -8.97
N PRO A 35 10.01 8.30 -9.56
CA PRO A 35 9.97 9.74 -9.90
C PRO A 35 8.98 10.12 -11.03
N ALA A 36 8.68 11.42 -11.18
CA ALA A 36 7.74 11.92 -12.19
C ALA A 36 8.16 11.46 -13.60
N ASN A 37 7.19 11.03 -14.42
CA ASN A 37 7.37 10.36 -15.73
C ASN A 37 7.78 8.88 -15.67
N CYS A 38 7.71 8.24 -14.51
CA CYS A 38 7.96 6.82 -14.44
C CYS A 38 6.81 6.02 -15.09
N GLN A 39 7.14 5.22 -16.11
CA GLN A 39 6.22 4.21 -16.65
C GLN A 39 6.19 3.02 -15.68
N PRO A 40 5.00 2.48 -15.35
CA PRO A 40 4.83 1.41 -14.35
C PRO A 40 5.69 0.15 -14.57
N ASP A 41 6.11 -0.07 -15.81
CA ASP A 41 6.84 -1.26 -16.26
C ASP A 41 8.35 -1.07 -16.41
N THR A 42 8.89 0.14 -16.15
CA THR A 42 10.31 0.43 -16.40
C THR A 42 11.15 0.61 -15.13
N ASP A 43 10.82 1.55 -14.22
CA ASP A 43 11.77 1.97 -13.17
C ASP A 43 11.13 2.68 -11.94
N CYS A 44 9.92 2.28 -11.51
CA CYS A 44 9.25 2.98 -10.42
C CYS A 44 9.60 2.36 -9.06
N ASN A 45 10.34 3.11 -8.23
CA ASN A 45 10.61 2.71 -6.84
C ASN A 45 9.34 2.72 -6.00
N VAL A 46 8.36 3.56 -6.38
CA VAL A 46 7.01 3.55 -5.78
C VAL A 46 5.98 3.68 -6.89
N LEU A 47 4.99 2.79 -6.86
CA LEU A 47 3.84 2.75 -7.75
C LEU A 47 2.55 2.78 -6.92
N PHE A 48 1.68 3.72 -7.22
CA PHE A 48 0.32 3.81 -6.68
C PHE A 48 -0.64 3.25 -7.71
N HIS A 49 -1.52 2.35 -7.29
CA HIS A 49 -2.53 1.73 -8.14
C HIS A 49 -3.86 1.66 -7.39
N PHE A 50 -4.96 1.98 -8.08
CA PHE A 50 -6.30 1.73 -7.54
C PHE A 50 -6.86 0.44 -8.12
N ASP A 51 -7.20 -0.53 -7.28
CA ASP A 51 -7.83 -1.76 -7.74
C ASP A 51 -9.32 -1.52 -8.12
N SER A 52 -9.94 -2.55 -8.71
CA SER A 52 -11.36 -2.51 -9.09
C SER A 52 -12.34 -2.27 -7.94
N GLN A 53 -11.92 -2.46 -6.69
CA GLN A 53 -12.73 -2.19 -5.49
C GLN A 53 -12.52 -0.76 -4.97
N GLY A 54 -11.57 -0.02 -5.55
CA GLY A 54 -11.17 1.32 -5.15
C GLY A 54 -10.20 1.34 -3.96
N ASN A 55 -9.57 0.21 -3.64
CA ASN A 55 -8.48 0.17 -2.68
C ASN A 55 -7.22 0.78 -3.32
N LEU A 56 -6.39 1.42 -2.52
CA LEU A 56 -5.09 1.93 -2.94
C LEU A 56 -4.01 0.90 -2.64
N ASP A 57 -3.44 0.32 -3.68
CA ASP A 57 -2.19 -0.43 -3.61
C ASP A 57 -1.00 0.51 -3.79
N VAL A 58 -0.04 0.41 -2.87
CA VAL A 58 1.23 1.13 -2.93
C VAL A 58 2.34 0.10 -3.01
N LYS A 59 2.82 -0.14 -4.23
CA LYS A 59 3.96 -1.01 -4.48
C LYS A 59 5.26 -0.22 -4.26
N MET A 60 6.17 -0.78 -3.49
CA MET A 60 7.49 -0.22 -3.19
C MET A 60 8.56 -1.23 -3.58
N ARG A 61 9.60 -0.78 -4.29
CA ARG A 61 10.78 -1.56 -4.66
C ARG A 61 12.01 -1.00 -3.95
N ASP A 62 13.09 -1.78 -3.90
CA ASP A 62 14.37 -1.43 -3.27
C ASP A 62 14.23 -0.99 -1.80
N VAL A 63 13.30 -1.61 -1.07
CA VAL A 63 13.06 -1.31 0.35
C VAL A 63 14.06 -2.10 1.20
N VAL A 64 15.30 -1.60 1.30
CA VAL A 64 16.37 -2.28 2.04
C VAL A 64 16.37 -1.91 3.54
N ASP A 65 16.00 -0.68 3.88
CA ASP A 65 15.96 -0.22 5.28
C ASP A 65 14.69 -0.72 5.97
N TYR A 66 14.86 -1.44 7.10
CA TYR A 66 13.78 -1.98 7.92
C TYR A 66 12.79 -0.90 8.44
N ASN A 67 13.26 0.35 8.57
CA ASN A 67 12.46 1.49 8.99
C ASN A 67 11.99 2.36 7.82
N ARG A 68 12.27 1.97 6.58
CA ARG A 68 11.75 2.65 5.40
C ARG A 68 10.23 2.68 5.47
N TYR A 69 9.67 3.86 5.27
CA TYR A 69 8.23 4.04 5.25
C TYR A 69 7.81 4.88 4.04
N ILE A 70 6.53 4.79 3.73
CA ILE A 70 5.83 5.72 2.85
C ILE A 70 4.68 6.36 3.60
N ALA A 71 4.51 7.66 3.41
CA ALA A 71 3.36 8.41 3.90
C ALA A 71 2.64 9.02 2.70
N VAL A 72 1.37 8.66 2.51
CA VAL A 72 0.53 9.08 1.40
C VAL A 72 -0.47 10.09 1.91
N ALA A 73 -0.41 11.32 1.40
CA ALA A 73 -1.40 12.35 1.72
C ALA A 73 -2.76 11.95 1.14
N VAL A 74 -3.78 11.85 2.01
CA VAL A 74 -5.13 11.42 1.61
C VAL A 74 -6.18 12.51 1.73
N SER A 75 -6.00 13.48 2.63
CA SER A 75 -6.95 14.59 2.83
C SER A 75 -6.26 15.83 3.36
N VAL A 76 -6.91 16.98 3.21
CA VAL A 76 -6.58 18.21 3.95
C VAL A 76 -7.80 18.58 4.80
N ARG A 77 -7.61 18.61 6.11
CA ARG A 77 -8.64 18.94 7.10
C ARG A 77 -8.94 20.43 7.10
N ALA A 78 -10.07 20.80 7.71
CA ALA A 78 -10.49 22.19 7.85
C ALA A 78 -9.50 23.06 8.64
N ASP A 79 -8.70 22.46 9.53
CA ASP A 79 -7.63 23.12 10.30
C ASP A 79 -6.29 23.18 9.54
N LEU A 80 -6.32 22.93 8.23
CA LEU A 80 -5.19 22.89 7.31
C LEU A 80 -4.17 21.78 7.60
N ALA A 81 -4.47 20.85 8.49
CA ALA A 81 -3.66 19.66 8.68
C ALA A 81 -3.88 18.67 7.51
N THR A 82 -2.81 18.12 6.98
CA THR A 82 -2.87 17.04 6.00
C THR A 82 -2.98 15.71 6.75
N GLU A 83 -3.91 14.85 6.32
CA GLU A 83 -4.00 13.47 6.78
C GLU A 83 -3.17 12.55 5.89
N TYR A 84 -2.50 11.59 6.52
CA TYR A 84 -1.65 10.61 5.85
C TYR A 84 -2.06 9.21 6.23
N VAL A 85 -2.06 8.31 5.24
CA VAL A 85 -1.93 6.87 5.49
C VAL A 85 -0.47 6.46 5.31
N ILE A 86 0.04 5.65 6.21
CA ILE A 86 1.47 5.37 6.36
C ILE A 86 1.67 3.86 6.32
N CYS A 87 2.70 3.40 5.61
CA CYS A 87 3.13 2.01 5.61
C CYS A 87 4.61 1.90 5.94
N ILE A 88 4.97 0.95 6.81
CA ILE A 88 6.33 0.50 7.09
C ILE A 88 6.40 -0.96 6.65
N PRO A 89 6.90 -1.26 5.44
CA PRO A 89 6.69 -2.57 4.82
C PRO A 89 7.33 -3.73 5.59
N HIS A 90 8.61 -3.61 5.96
CA HIS A 90 9.33 -4.62 6.74
C HIS A 90 8.70 -4.91 8.10
N GLN A 91 8.07 -3.90 8.71
CA GLN A 91 7.37 -4.06 9.99
C GLN A 91 5.93 -4.56 9.84
N GLN A 92 5.46 -4.81 8.60
CA GLN A 92 4.08 -5.22 8.31
C GLN A 92 3.05 -4.27 8.96
N ARG A 93 3.38 -2.98 9.01
CA ARG A 93 2.66 -1.99 9.81
C ARG A 93 2.07 -0.91 8.93
N ARG A 94 0.79 -0.62 9.15
CA ARG A 94 0.08 0.53 8.59
C ARG A 94 -0.46 1.40 9.71
N MET A 95 -0.47 2.71 9.48
CA MET A 95 -0.89 3.71 10.44
C MET A 95 -1.56 4.90 9.75
N ARG A 96 -2.27 5.71 10.53
CA ARG A 96 -2.76 7.02 10.11
C ARG A 96 -2.10 8.10 10.91
N GLY A 97 -1.73 9.20 10.26
CA GLY A 97 -1.18 10.37 10.92
C GLY A 97 -1.72 11.67 10.35
N VAL A 98 -1.46 12.75 11.08
CA VAL A 98 -1.79 14.11 10.66
C VAL A 98 -0.60 15.04 10.88
N ALA A 99 -0.39 15.99 9.98
CA ALA A 99 0.60 17.05 10.17
C ALA A 99 0.13 18.35 9.54
N LYS A 100 0.45 19.47 10.20
CA LYS A 100 0.46 20.77 9.53
C LYS A 100 1.77 20.95 8.75
N GLN A 101 1.78 21.94 7.88
CA GLN A 101 2.98 22.26 7.09
C GLN A 101 4.18 22.57 8.00
N GLY A 102 5.28 21.84 7.77
CA GLY A 102 6.52 21.99 8.54
C GLY A 102 6.54 21.26 9.88
N GLU A 103 5.43 20.63 10.30
CA GLU A 103 5.35 19.87 11.54
C GLU A 103 5.60 18.36 11.30
N PRO A 104 6.13 17.63 12.31
CA PRO A 104 6.20 16.18 12.26
C PRO A 104 4.80 15.54 12.17
N ILE A 105 4.71 14.40 11.48
CA ILE A 105 3.47 13.61 11.43
C ILE A 105 3.18 13.02 12.82
N GLN A 106 2.02 13.39 13.37
CA GLN A 106 1.47 12.85 14.60
C GLN A 106 0.60 11.63 14.27
N ILE A 107 0.90 10.49 14.87
CA ILE A 107 0.14 9.25 14.63
C ILE A 107 -1.18 9.29 15.40
N VAL A 108 -2.29 9.21 14.66
CA VAL A 108 -3.66 9.22 15.21
C VAL A 108 -4.29 7.84 15.22
N GLU A 109 -3.76 6.90 14.44
CA GLU A 109 -4.21 5.50 14.41
C GLU A 109 -3.02 4.57 14.22
N GLN A 110 -2.72 3.74 15.22
CA GLN A 110 -1.53 2.87 15.20
C GLN A 110 -1.79 1.42 14.73
N HIS A 111 -3.06 1.00 14.71
CA HIS A 111 -3.46 -0.40 14.56
C HIS A 111 -4.44 -0.59 13.40
N MET A 112 -4.09 -0.06 12.23
CA MET A 112 -4.81 -0.38 11.00
C MET A 112 -4.61 -1.87 10.66
N ALA A 113 -5.51 -2.43 9.85
CA ALA A 113 -5.41 -3.83 9.42
C ALA A 113 -4.05 -4.11 8.75
N ARG A 114 -3.52 -5.33 8.85
CA ARG A 114 -2.19 -5.64 8.29
C ARG A 114 -2.32 -6.17 6.86
N TYR A 115 -2.54 -5.25 5.91
CA TYR A 115 -2.53 -5.55 4.48
C TYR A 115 -1.21 -5.07 3.85
N VAL A 116 -0.14 -5.74 4.24
CA VAL A 116 1.17 -5.60 3.62
C VAL A 116 1.53 -6.95 3.04
N ARG A 117 1.89 -6.98 1.76
CA ARG A 117 2.31 -8.19 1.05
C ARG A 117 3.78 -8.08 0.75
N ASP A 118 4.50 -9.14 1.10
CA ASP A 118 5.89 -9.36 0.71
C ASP A 118 5.87 -10.04 -0.67
N MET A 119 6.52 -9.39 -1.64
CA MET A 119 6.64 -9.91 -3.01
C MET A 119 8.04 -10.50 -3.25
N SER A 120 9.06 -9.89 -2.64
CA SER A 120 10.46 -10.33 -2.54
C SER A 120 11.15 -9.63 -1.36
N ASP A 121 12.40 -9.98 -1.07
CA ASP A 121 13.20 -9.45 0.05
C ASP A 121 13.20 -7.90 0.18
N ASP A 122 13.03 -7.19 -0.93
CA ASP A 122 13.05 -5.73 -1.04
C ASP A 122 11.81 -5.13 -1.76
N GLU A 123 10.83 -5.96 -2.12
CA GLU A 123 9.61 -5.53 -2.83
C GLU A 123 8.36 -5.81 -1.99
N PHE A 124 7.56 -4.77 -1.78
CA PHE A 124 6.37 -4.83 -0.94
C PHE A 124 5.18 -4.16 -1.59
N VAL A 125 3.98 -4.62 -1.25
CA VAL A 125 2.72 -3.94 -1.58
C VAL A 125 1.95 -3.64 -0.31
N CYS A 126 1.72 -2.36 -0.04
CA CYS A 126 0.83 -1.91 1.04
C CYS A 126 -0.54 -1.57 0.47
N THR A 127 -1.58 -2.27 0.92
CA THR A 127 -2.96 -2.01 0.48
C THR A 127 -3.68 -1.18 1.54
N PHE A 128 -4.31 -0.08 1.12
CA PHE A 128 -5.24 0.72 1.91
C PHE A 128 -6.64 0.54 1.37
N LEU A 129 -7.55 0.08 2.22
CA LEU A 129 -8.91 -0.19 1.82
C LEU A 129 -9.63 1.10 1.44
N LYS A 130 -10.57 1.02 0.50
CA LYS A 130 -11.43 2.16 0.15
C LYS A 130 -12.10 2.79 1.38
N SER A 131 -12.50 1.98 2.36
CA SER A 131 -13.11 2.45 3.62
C SER A 131 -12.14 3.20 4.54
N GLU A 132 -10.83 3.04 4.34
CA GLU A 132 -9.78 3.77 5.05
C GLU A 132 -9.40 5.06 4.31
N LEU A 133 -9.95 5.31 3.12
CA LEU A 133 -9.66 6.49 2.32
C LEU A 133 -10.86 7.46 2.39
N PRO A 134 -10.64 8.77 2.25
CA PRO A 134 -11.73 9.72 2.07
C PRO A 134 -12.59 9.34 0.85
N ASN A 135 -13.90 9.57 0.95
CA ASN A 135 -14.87 9.17 -0.08
C ASN A 135 -14.55 9.75 -1.47
N ASP A 136 -13.93 10.93 -1.52
CA ASP A 136 -13.56 11.64 -2.74
C ASP A 136 -12.12 11.36 -3.20
N PHE A 137 -11.34 10.56 -2.47
CA PHE A 137 -9.91 10.35 -2.72
C PHE A 137 -9.59 9.83 -4.13
N LEU A 138 -10.42 8.92 -4.65
CA LEU A 138 -10.31 8.42 -6.03
C LEU A 138 -10.46 9.54 -7.08
N GLN A 139 -11.27 10.55 -6.78
CA GLN A 139 -11.49 11.71 -7.65
C GLN A 139 -10.41 12.77 -7.43
N SER A 140 -9.89 12.91 -6.20
CA SER A 140 -8.84 13.85 -5.80
C SER A 140 -7.42 13.30 -5.96
N ARG A 141 -7.11 12.86 -7.19
CA ARG A 141 -5.76 12.43 -7.66
C ARG A 141 -4.64 13.46 -7.46
N ARG A 142 -4.98 14.71 -7.13
CA ARG A 142 -4.04 15.81 -6.91
C ARG A 142 -3.18 15.64 -5.65
N LEU A 143 -3.62 14.84 -4.67
CA LEU A 143 -2.91 14.68 -3.40
C LEU A 143 -1.78 13.65 -3.47
N LEU A 144 -1.88 12.64 -4.34
CA LEU A 144 -0.83 11.64 -4.58
C LEU A 144 0.49 12.26 -5.08
N LEU A 145 0.41 13.43 -5.73
CA LEU A 145 1.57 14.15 -6.28
C LEU A 145 2.29 15.03 -5.24
N ARG A 146 1.77 15.14 -4.01
CA ARG A 146 2.45 15.88 -2.93
C ARG A 146 3.38 14.94 -2.19
N ARG A 147 4.61 14.82 -2.66
CA ARG A 147 5.71 14.18 -1.93
C ARG A 147 5.89 14.90 -0.60
N TRP A 148 5.67 14.20 0.51
CA TRP A 148 6.01 14.71 1.83
C TRP A 148 7.36 14.12 2.26
N GLU A 149 8.44 14.85 1.98
CA GLU A 149 9.75 14.61 2.59
C GLU A 149 9.76 15.27 3.97
N SER A 150 9.05 14.69 4.94
CA SER A 150 9.32 15.01 6.34
C SER A 150 9.63 13.72 7.09
N SER A 151 10.71 13.76 7.86
CA SER A 151 11.10 12.69 8.78
C SER A 151 9.96 12.40 9.76
N LEU A 152 9.33 11.23 9.64
CA LEU A 152 8.57 10.67 10.75
C LEU A 152 9.57 10.41 11.87
N LYS A 153 9.31 10.96 13.06
CA LYS A 153 9.95 10.51 14.29
C LYS A 153 9.04 9.44 14.89
N ILE A 154 9.32 8.18 14.53
CA ILE A 154 8.70 7.00 15.17
C ILE A 154 9.66 6.51 16.24
#